data_AF-A0A511QJY3-F1
#
_entry.id   AF-A0A511QJY3-F1
#
_cell.length_a   1.000
_cell.length_b   1.000
_cell.length_c   1.000
_cell.angle_alpha   90.00
_cell.angle_beta   90.00
_cell.angle_gamma   90.00
#
_symmetry.space_group_name_H-M   'P 1'
#
loop_
_entity.id
_entity.type
_entity.pdbx_description
1 polymer ?
#
loop_
_entity_poly.entity_id
_entity_poly.type
_entity_poly.pdbx_seq_one_letter_code
_entity_poly.pdbx_strand_id
1 'polypeptide(L)'
;MTQIALDAEIIPLNAPRLDLSMELKEEDMSGQTSGTDGSEQGDKGIVLSVTGLIPFKEAKTLKRLMVLSRQKEGGKRKIYRIGNELAKSMTIRQVRFVGRVTADEQERLMSWKVSFQLREHLSVSEVKEQREQEKAKEASVQSNDSTKPVKPKAHAAIDNNQASETTTRFEQALKQQERELQ
;
A
#
# COMPACT_ATOMS: atom_id res chain seq x y z
N MET A 1 -13.05 21.37 -15.75
CA MET A 1 -12.64 22.32 -14.70
C MET A 1 -11.74 21.56 -13.74
N THR A 2 -10.46 21.90 -13.63
CA THR A 2 -9.52 21.13 -12.80
C THR A 2 -9.90 21.28 -11.33
N GLN A 3 -10.05 20.17 -10.61
CA GLN A 3 -10.38 20.14 -9.18
C GLN A 3 -9.48 19.15 -8.45
N ILE A 4 -9.26 19.38 -7.16
CA ILE A 4 -8.53 18.46 -6.29
C ILE A 4 -9.34 18.19 -5.03
N ALA A 5 -9.45 16.91 -4.67
CA ALA A 5 -10.03 16.46 -3.41
C ALA A 5 -9.03 15.62 -2.62
N LEU A 6 -9.11 15.69 -1.29
CA LEU A 6 -8.37 14.85 -0.35
C LEU A 6 -9.38 14.17 0.57
N ASP A 7 -9.38 12.84 0.64
CA ASP A 7 -10.39 12.03 1.38
C ASP A 7 -11.84 12.39 1.02
N ALA A 8 -12.11 12.60 -0.27
CA ALA A 8 -13.38 13.09 -0.84
C ALA A 8 -13.79 14.52 -0.43
N GLU A 9 -12.99 15.23 0.37
CA GLU A 9 -13.17 16.65 0.61
C GLU A 9 -12.54 17.46 -0.54
N ILE A 10 -13.37 18.16 -1.32
CA ILE A 10 -12.93 19.06 -2.38
C ILE A 10 -12.25 20.29 -1.75
N ILE A 11 -11.09 20.67 -2.27
CA ILE A 11 -10.43 21.94 -1.93
C ILE A 11 -10.84 22.95 -3.04
N PRO A 12 -11.80 23.86 -2.80
CA PRO A 12 -12.20 24.82 -3.81
C PRO A 12 -11.07 25.83 -4.03
N LEU A 13 -10.57 25.86 -5.26
CA LEU A 13 -9.51 26.76 -5.72
C LEU A 13 -9.99 27.43 -7.02
N ASN A 14 -9.77 28.73 -7.15
CA ASN A 14 -9.96 29.44 -8.40
C ASN A 14 -8.72 29.30 -9.30
N ALA A 15 -8.94 29.03 -10.58
CA ALA A 15 -7.91 28.79 -11.60
C ALA A 15 -6.75 27.85 -11.14
N PRO A 16 -7.05 26.64 -10.62
CA PRO A 16 -6.01 25.76 -10.12
C PRO A 16 -5.15 25.17 -11.24
N ARG A 17 -3.84 25.09 -10.99
CA ARG A 17 -2.87 24.38 -11.84
C ARG A 17 -2.20 23.29 -11.03
N LEU A 18 -2.07 22.12 -11.66
CA LEU A 18 -1.50 20.92 -11.08
C LEU A 18 -0.38 20.46 -12.02
N ASP A 19 0.83 20.40 -11.49
CA ASP A 19 2.05 20.05 -12.22
C ASP A 19 2.67 18.82 -11.55
N LEU A 20 3.07 17.83 -12.34
CA LEU A 20 3.60 16.56 -11.84
C LEU A 20 5.08 16.43 -12.17
N SER A 21 5.89 16.05 -11.20
CA SER A 21 7.34 15.84 -11.36
C SER A 21 7.79 14.55 -10.67
N MET A 22 8.74 13.87 -11.29
CA MET A 22 9.44 12.71 -10.75
C MET A 22 10.93 12.84 -11.00
N GLU A 23 11.73 12.34 -10.06
CA GLU A 23 13.18 12.32 -10.12
C GLU A 23 13.60 10.89 -10.48
N LEU A 24 13.90 10.68 -11.76
CA LEU A 24 14.52 9.44 -12.25
C LEU A 24 15.98 9.45 -11.78
N LYS A 25 16.41 8.35 -11.15
CA LYS A 25 17.78 8.18 -10.67
C LYS A 25 18.45 7.06 -11.45
N GLU A 26 19.44 7.42 -12.24
CA GLU A 26 20.39 6.47 -12.81
C GLU A 26 21.46 6.18 -11.74
N GLU A 27 21.68 4.90 -11.41
CA GLU A 27 22.77 4.47 -10.53
C GLU A 27 24.08 4.43 -11.35
N ASP A 28 25.07 5.23 -10.95
CA ASP A 28 26.35 5.33 -11.67
C ASP A 28 27.20 4.06 -11.46
N MET A 29 27.13 3.15 -12.42
CA MET A 29 27.90 1.89 -12.49
C MET A 29 29.40 2.11 -12.82
N SER A 30 30.02 3.19 -12.34
CA SER A 30 31.40 3.57 -12.67
C SER A 30 32.49 2.74 -11.97
N GLY A 31 32.13 1.69 -11.23
CA GLY A 31 33.07 0.84 -10.50
C GLY A 31 32.70 -0.65 -10.50
N GLN A 32 33.50 -1.45 -11.21
CA GLN A 32 33.60 -2.93 -11.17
C GLN A 32 32.45 -3.76 -11.82
N THR A 33 32.86 -4.42 -12.92
CA THR A 33 32.33 -5.66 -13.52
C THR A 33 31.09 -5.62 -14.42
N SER A 34 31.16 -6.46 -15.46
CA SER A 34 30.19 -6.58 -16.54
C SER A 34 28.89 -7.23 -16.09
N GLY A 35 27.92 -6.42 -15.67
CA GLY A 35 26.52 -6.79 -15.57
C GLY A 35 25.67 -5.77 -16.32
N THR A 36 25.13 -6.15 -17.48
CA THR A 36 24.10 -5.34 -18.16
C THR A 36 22.78 -5.52 -17.45
N ASP A 37 22.57 -4.71 -16.42
CA ASP A 37 21.29 -4.09 -16.08
C ASP A 37 21.60 -2.98 -15.08
N GLY A 38 21.26 -1.74 -15.43
CA GLY A 38 21.37 -0.63 -14.49
C GLY A 38 20.38 -0.85 -13.35
N SER A 39 20.87 -0.96 -12.12
CA SER A 39 20.03 -1.08 -10.94
C SER A 39 19.25 0.23 -10.76
N GLU A 40 17.97 0.22 -11.14
CA GLU A 40 17.03 1.31 -10.88
C GLU A 40 16.69 1.33 -9.38
N GLN A 41 17.62 1.81 -8.56
CA GLN A 41 17.48 1.79 -7.09
C GLN A 41 16.48 2.84 -6.58
N GLY A 42 15.20 2.52 -6.76
CA GLY A 42 14.05 3.17 -6.15
C GLY A 42 13.64 4.49 -6.80
N ASP A 43 12.69 4.40 -7.74
CA ASP A 43 11.97 5.55 -8.29
C ASP A 43 11.46 6.47 -7.17
N LYS A 44 12.02 7.67 -7.11
CA LYS A 44 11.99 8.51 -5.91
C LYS A 44 10.72 9.36 -5.81
N GLY A 45 9.57 8.69 -5.77
CA GLY A 45 8.26 9.16 -5.30
C GLY A 45 7.72 10.41 -6.00
N ILE A 46 6.81 10.21 -6.94
CA ILE A 46 6.14 11.26 -7.71
C ILE A 46 5.61 12.39 -6.81
N VAL A 47 5.87 13.64 -7.20
CA VAL A 47 5.40 14.85 -6.53
C VAL A 47 4.42 15.59 -7.43
N LEU A 48 3.23 15.85 -6.90
CA LEU A 48 2.23 16.73 -7.48
C LEU A 48 2.35 18.11 -6.81
N SER A 49 2.74 19.12 -7.57
CA SER A 49 2.70 20.53 -7.16
C SER A 49 1.34 21.12 -7.53
N VAL A 50 0.71 21.82 -6.60
CA VAL A 50 -0.64 22.38 -6.76
C VAL A 50 -0.60 23.87 -6.46
N THR A 51 -1.09 24.68 -7.39
CA THR A 51 -1.26 26.12 -7.21
C THR A 51 -2.68 26.56 -7.51
N GLY A 52 -3.14 27.66 -6.93
CA GLY A 52 -4.46 28.23 -7.19
C GLY A 52 -4.70 29.51 -6.40
N LEU A 53 -5.89 30.10 -6.55
CA LEU A 53 -6.31 31.29 -5.82
C LEU A 53 -7.45 30.97 -4.85
N ILE A 54 -7.41 31.52 -3.63
CA ILE A 54 -8.52 31.50 -2.66
C ILE A 54 -8.96 32.95 -2.41
N PRO A 55 -10.18 33.37 -2.77
CA PRO A 55 -10.68 34.72 -2.49
C PRO A 55 -10.65 35.06 -0.99
N PHE A 56 -10.42 36.32 -0.62
CA PHE A 56 -10.38 36.75 0.79
C PHE A 56 -11.69 36.45 1.56
N LYS A 57 -12.83 36.56 0.86
CA LYS A 57 -14.16 36.16 1.36
C LYS A 57 -14.25 34.68 1.80
N GLU A 58 -13.33 33.83 1.36
CA GLU A 58 -13.27 32.39 1.62
C GLU A 58 -12.13 32.01 2.58
N ALA A 59 -11.86 32.85 3.59
CA ALA A 59 -10.91 32.57 4.66
C ALA A 59 -11.08 31.18 5.34
N LYS A 60 -12.31 30.63 5.35
CA LYS A 60 -12.60 29.27 5.81
C LYS A 60 -11.87 28.20 4.98
N THR A 61 -11.83 28.36 3.66
CA THR A 61 -11.12 27.46 2.72
C THR A 61 -9.62 27.46 2.99
N LEU A 62 -9.01 28.64 3.11
CA LEU A 62 -7.59 28.76 3.45
C LEU A 62 -7.27 28.13 4.82
N LYS A 63 -8.10 28.40 5.83
CA LYS A 63 -7.96 27.78 7.16
C LYS A 63 -8.04 26.25 7.08
N ARG A 64 -8.95 25.70 6.25
CA ARG A 64 -9.11 24.25 6.08
C ARG A 64 -7.91 23.61 5.39
N LEU A 65 -7.42 24.19 4.28
CA LEU A 65 -6.18 23.76 3.61
C LEU A 65 -5.00 23.71 4.60
N MET A 66 -4.87 24.72 5.46
CA MET A 66 -3.82 24.81 6.48
C MET A 66 -4.01 23.81 7.65
N VAL A 67 -5.23 23.34 7.91
CA VAL A 67 -5.48 22.23 8.84
C VAL A 67 -5.08 20.90 8.21
N LEU A 68 -5.53 20.64 6.97
CA LEU A 68 -5.19 19.42 6.22
C LEU A 68 -3.66 19.26 6.07
N SER A 69 -2.95 20.33 5.71
CA SER A 69 -1.48 20.26 5.56
C SER A 69 -0.73 19.94 6.86
N ARG A 70 -1.29 20.33 8.02
CA ARG A 70 -0.68 20.09 9.34
C ARG A 70 -1.12 18.79 10.01
N GLN A 71 -2.16 18.13 9.52
CA GLN A 71 -2.71 16.94 10.17
C GLN A 71 -1.69 15.79 10.23
N LYS A 72 -1.72 15.08 11.35
CA LYS A 72 -0.87 13.93 11.65
C LYS A 72 -1.72 12.77 12.16
N GLU A 73 -1.20 11.57 11.97
CA GLU A 73 -1.79 10.30 12.40
C GLU A 73 -0.63 9.37 12.81
N GLY A 74 -0.71 8.75 13.99
CA GLY A 74 0.41 7.98 14.55
C GLY A 74 1.74 8.76 14.63
N GLY A 75 1.69 10.07 14.84
CA GLY A 75 2.87 10.97 14.85
C GLY A 75 3.44 11.33 13.46
N LYS A 76 3.09 10.59 12.40
CA LYS A 76 3.49 10.82 11.00
C LYS A 76 2.53 11.82 10.32
N ARG A 77 2.92 12.41 9.19
CA ARG A 77 2.03 13.26 8.37
C ARG A 77 0.85 12.41 7.89
N LYS A 78 -0.38 12.92 7.99
CA LYS A 78 -1.54 12.19 7.49
C LYS A 78 -1.42 11.91 5.98
N ILE A 79 -1.86 10.73 5.60
CA ILE A 79 -1.99 10.25 4.23
C ILE A 79 -3.43 10.51 3.79
N TYR A 80 -3.60 10.99 2.57
CA TYR A 80 -4.88 11.35 1.98
C TYR A 80 -5.12 10.56 0.70
N ARG A 81 -6.35 10.09 0.50
CA ARG A 81 -6.79 9.59 -0.82
C ARG A 81 -6.99 10.79 -1.74
N ILE A 82 -6.26 10.84 -2.84
CA ILE A 82 -6.37 11.94 -3.82
C ILE A 82 -7.51 11.69 -4.81
N GLY A 83 -8.30 12.74 -5.06
CA GLY A 83 -9.29 12.81 -6.13
C GLY A 83 -8.89 13.90 -7.12
N ASN A 84 -8.26 13.50 -8.23
CA ASN A 84 -7.94 14.37 -9.36
C ASN A 84 -7.66 13.52 -10.63
N GLU A 85 -7.90 14.08 -11.81
CA GLU A 85 -7.73 13.39 -13.09
C GLU A 85 -6.26 13.11 -13.46
N LEU A 86 -5.35 14.08 -13.24
CA LEU A 86 -3.91 13.91 -13.49
C LEU A 86 -3.28 12.91 -12.50
N ALA A 87 -3.73 12.92 -11.23
CA ALA A 87 -3.32 11.89 -10.28
C ALA A 87 -3.83 10.50 -10.69
N LYS A 88 -5.09 10.41 -11.18
CA LYS A 88 -5.70 9.16 -11.64
C LYS A 88 -5.01 8.59 -12.88
N SER A 89 -4.62 9.41 -13.86
CA SER A 89 -3.93 8.94 -15.07
C SER A 89 -2.56 8.36 -14.75
N MET A 90 -1.85 8.91 -13.77
CA MET A 90 -0.58 8.38 -13.25
C MET A 90 -0.77 7.29 -12.17
N THR A 91 -1.98 6.77 -11.98
CA THR A 91 -2.30 5.70 -11.01
C THR A 91 -2.07 6.06 -9.52
N ILE A 92 -1.78 7.32 -9.21
CA ILE A 92 -1.55 7.85 -7.87
C ILE A 92 -2.87 7.86 -7.09
N ARG A 93 -2.93 7.09 -5.99
CA ARG A 93 -4.14 6.96 -5.15
C ARG A 93 -4.01 7.59 -3.78
N GLN A 94 -2.80 7.64 -3.23
CA GLN A 94 -2.53 8.12 -1.88
C GLN A 94 -1.36 9.08 -1.88
N VAL A 95 -1.55 10.22 -1.20
CA VAL A 95 -0.58 11.31 -1.15
C VAL A 95 -0.45 11.86 0.26
N ARG A 96 0.64 12.57 0.53
CA ARG A 96 0.90 13.30 1.77
C ARG A 96 1.50 14.67 1.47
N PHE A 97 1.18 15.66 2.29
CA PHE A 97 1.81 16.98 2.20
C PHE A 97 3.32 16.88 2.47
N VAL A 98 4.11 17.51 1.59
CA VAL A 98 5.57 17.61 1.67
C VAL A 98 6.05 19.04 1.43
N GLY A 99 7.32 19.31 1.74
CA GLY A 99 7.93 20.61 1.48
C GLY A 99 7.25 21.74 2.24
N ARG A 100 6.77 22.75 1.49
CA ARG A 100 6.16 23.98 2.01
C ARG A 100 4.73 24.11 1.49
N VAL A 101 3.87 24.72 2.30
CA VAL A 101 2.57 25.29 1.89
C VAL A 101 2.67 26.80 2.02
N THR A 102 2.43 27.56 0.95
CA THR A 102 2.37 29.03 0.96
C THR A 102 0.96 29.52 0.68
N ALA A 103 0.70 30.77 1.08
CA ALA A 103 -0.53 31.51 0.84
C ALA A 103 -0.15 32.99 0.74
N ASP A 104 0.22 33.42 -0.46
CA ASP A 104 0.80 34.73 -0.73
C ASP A 104 -0.32 35.70 -1.11
N GLU A 105 -0.38 36.86 -0.47
CA GLU A 105 -1.47 37.82 -0.68
C GLU A 105 -1.39 38.48 -2.06
N GLN A 106 -2.51 38.58 -2.78
CA GLN A 106 -2.61 39.20 -4.11
C GLN A 106 -3.67 40.30 -4.08
N GLU A 107 -3.30 41.50 -3.61
CA GLU A 107 -4.19 42.65 -3.43
C GLU A 107 -5.09 42.92 -4.64
N ARG A 108 -4.49 43.01 -5.84
CA ARG A 108 -5.21 43.27 -7.11
C ARG A 108 -6.29 42.24 -7.45
N LEU A 109 -6.17 41.01 -6.93
CA LEU A 109 -7.11 39.90 -7.16
C LEU A 109 -7.97 39.60 -5.93
N MET A 110 -7.81 40.35 -4.83
CA MET A 110 -8.47 40.13 -3.53
C MET A 110 -8.49 38.64 -3.11
N SER A 111 -7.34 37.97 -3.29
CA SER A 111 -7.20 36.53 -3.08
C SER A 111 -5.79 36.17 -2.60
N TRP A 112 -5.67 35.04 -1.92
CA TRP A 112 -4.40 34.42 -1.61
C TRP A 112 -4.02 33.44 -2.71
N LYS A 113 -2.83 33.60 -3.29
CA LYS A 113 -2.21 32.61 -4.15
C LYS A 113 -1.63 31.51 -3.27
N VAL A 114 -2.25 30.33 -3.29
CA VAL A 114 -1.77 29.17 -2.56
C VAL A 114 -0.87 28.31 -3.43
N SER A 115 0.15 27.72 -2.81
CA SER A 115 1.03 26.71 -3.41
C SER A 115 1.33 25.62 -2.39
N PHE A 116 1.24 24.36 -2.80
CA PHE A 116 1.59 23.21 -1.95
C PHE A 116 2.03 22.00 -2.77
N GLN A 117 2.76 21.10 -2.13
CA GLN A 117 3.24 19.86 -2.75
C GLN A 117 2.70 18.63 -2.03
N LEU A 118 2.29 17.66 -2.83
CA LEU A 118 1.78 16.36 -2.42
C LEU A 118 2.69 15.29 -3.00
N ARG A 119 3.35 14.48 -2.16
CA ARG A 119 4.11 13.31 -2.62
C ARG A 119 3.26 12.06 -2.48
N GLU A 120 3.38 11.15 -3.43
CA GLU A 120 2.85 9.80 -3.32
C GLU A 120 3.30 9.10 -2.03
N HIS A 121 2.45 8.21 -1.49
CA HIS A 121 2.71 7.49 -0.23
C HIS A 121 2.99 5.98 -0.40
N LEU A 122 2.55 5.35 -1.50
CA LEU A 122 2.97 4.00 -1.87
C LEU A 122 3.01 3.91 -3.40
N SER A 123 4.10 3.39 -3.95
CA SER A 123 4.08 2.93 -5.36
C SER A 123 3.32 1.60 -5.46
N VAL A 124 2.86 1.27 -6.67
CA VAL A 124 2.17 -0.03 -6.90
C VAL A 124 3.15 -1.21 -6.73
N SER A 125 4.45 -1.00 -6.93
CA SER A 125 5.50 -2.02 -6.79
C SER A 125 5.70 -2.40 -5.32
N GLU A 126 5.79 -1.42 -4.41
CA GLU A 126 5.92 -1.68 -2.96
C GLU A 126 4.72 -2.49 -2.41
N VAL A 127 3.52 -2.26 -2.94
CA VAL A 127 2.31 -3.03 -2.57
C VAL A 127 2.32 -4.45 -3.14
N LYS A 128 2.91 -4.67 -4.32
CA LYS A 128 3.10 -6.03 -4.87
C LYS A 128 4.10 -6.81 -4.04
N GLU A 129 5.27 -6.23 -3.78
CA GLU A 129 6.33 -6.84 -2.98
C GLU A 129 5.86 -7.17 -1.56
N GLN A 130 5.12 -6.26 -0.90
CA GLN A 130 4.55 -6.53 0.43
C GLN A 130 3.58 -7.74 0.39
N ARG A 131 2.72 -7.85 -0.63
CA ARG A 131 1.81 -9.00 -0.79
C ARG A 131 2.55 -10.30 -1.12
N GLU A 132 3.63 -10.24 -1.88
CA GLU A 132 4.46 -11.41 -2.20
C GLU A 132 5.23 -11.88 -0.94
N GLN A 133 5.74 -10.95 -0.14
CA GLN A 133 6.35 -11.23 1.17
C GLN A 133 5.34 -11.77 2.19
N GLU A 134 4.10 -11.29 2.19
CA GLU A 134 3.00 -11.81 3.02
C GLU A 134 2.66 -13.26 2.61
N LYS A 135 2.47 -13.53 1.31
CA LYS A 135 2.24 -14.89 0.80
C LYS A 135 3.40 -15.84 1.08
N ALA A 136 4.65 -15.38 0.98
CA ALA A 136 5.83 -16.19 1.30
C ALA A 136 5.89 -16.55 2.79
N LYS A 137 5.43 -15.66 3.69
CA LYS A 137 5.31 -15.94 5.12
C LYS A 137 4.19 -16.93 5.42
N GLU A 138 3.03 -16.81 4.77
CA GLU A 138 1.93 -17.78 4.90
C GLU A 138 2.34 -19.19 4.41
N ALA A 139 3.08 -19.29 3.31
CA ALA A 139 3.57 -20.58 2.78
C ALA A 139 4.58 -21.29 3.73
N SER A 140 5.29 -20.55 4.58
CA SER A 140 6.32 -21.09 5.47
C SER A 140 5.77 -21.71 6.78
N VAL A 141 4.49 -21.49 7.09
CA VAL A 141 3.84 -22.05 8.29
C VAL A 141 3.40 -23.51 8.08
N GLN A 142 3.39 -24.00 6.83
CA GLN A 142 2.99 -25.37 6.50
C GLN A 142 4.19 -26.27 6.13
N SER A 143 5.16 -26.40 7.04
CA SER A 143 6.15 -27.48 6.99
C SER A 143 6.71 -27.88 8.36
N ASN A 144 6.75 -29.20 8.57
CA ASN A 144 7.53 -29.95 9.58
C ASN A 144 6.95 -30.15 11.00
N ASP A 145 6.13 -31.20 11.15
CA ASP A 145 6.26 -32.19 12.23
C ASP A 145 5.68 -33.53 11.69
N SER A 146 6.30 -34.71 11.76
CA SER A 146 7.51 -35.15 12.48
C SER A 146 8.37 -36.11 11.65
N THR A 147 9.70 -36.01 11.74
CA THR A 147 10.63 -37.12 11.44
C THR A 147 11.57 -37.35 12.61
N LYS A 148 11.28 -38.34 13.47
CA LYS A 148 12.20 -38.82 14.51
C LYS A 148 12.90 -40.11 14.05
N PRO A 149 14.24 -40.17 14.04
CA PRO A 149 14.96 -41.38 13.69
C PRO A 149 15.04 -42.32 14.90
N VAL A 150 14.82 -43.62 14.69
CA VAL A 150 15.08 -44.67 15.69
C VAL A 150 15.92 -45.78 15.05
N LYS A 151 17.06 -46.10 15.68
CA LYS A 151 17.96 -47.22 15.34
C LYS A 151 17.84 -48.33 16.42
N PRO A 152 18.31 -49.57 16.18
CA PRO A 152 17.39 -50.70 16.10
C PRO A 152 17.59 -51.75 17.19
N LYS A 153 16.62 -52.66 17.34
CA LYS A 153 16.82 -53.94 18.06
C LYS A 153 15.95 -55.06 17.46
N ALA A 154 16.57 -56.18 17.10
CA ALA A 154 15.90 -57.43 16.73
C ALA A 154 15.44 -58.18 18.02
N HIS A 155 14.57 -59.19 18.05
CA HIS A 155 13.83 -59.99 17.04
C HIS A 155 12.57 -60.57 17.77
N ALA A 156 11.62 -61.33 17.21
CA ALA A 156 11.43 -61.99 15.91
C ALA A 156 9.91 -62.16 15.63
N ALA A 157 9.52 -63.26 14.95
CA ALA A 157 8.17 -63.79 14.69
C ALA A 157 7.34 -63.09 13.59
N ILE A 158 6.80 -63.93 12.71
CA ILE A 158 6.16 -63.62 11.43
C ILE A 158 4.67 -63.95 11.57
N ASP A 159 3.78 -63.06 11.11
CA ASP A 159 2.66 -63.53 10.30
C ASP A 159 2.10 -62.43 9.36
N ASN A 160 1.52 -62.85 8.24
CA ASN A 160 0.92 -61.99 7.22
C ASN A 160 -0.57 -61.74 7.51
N ASN A 161 -1.05 -60.49 7.40
CA ASN A 161 -1.93 -60.12 6.27
C ASN A 161 -2.14 -58.60 6.16
N GLN A 162 -2.56 -58.15 4.97
CA GLN A 162 -2.97 -56.77 4.71
C GLN A 162 -4.46 -56.57 5.04
N ALA A 163 -4.81 -55.45 5.69
CA ALA A 163 -6.09 -54.76 5.50
C ALA A 163 -6.00 -53.33 6.05
N SER A 164 -5.99 -52.34 5.15
CA SER A 164 -6.09 -50.93 5.51
C SER A 164 -7.54 -50.45 5.40
N GLU A 165 -8.18 -50.13 6.54
CA GLU A 165 -9.49 -49.48 6.56
C GLU A 165 -9.44 -48.15 7.30
N THR A 166 -9.12 -47.09 6.56
CA THR A 166 -9.28 -45.70 7.00
C THR A 166 -10.77 -45.33 6.96
N THR A 167 -11.55 -45.86 7.91
CA THR A 167 -12.98 -45.54 8.02
C THR A 167 -13.16 -44.04 8.25
N THR A 168 -13.76 -43.38 7.26
CA THR A 168 -13.87 -41.92 7.25
C THR A 168 -14.98 -41.49 8.21
N ARG A 169 -14.84 -40.31 8.84
CA ARG A 169 -15.77 -39.78 9.88
C ARG A 169 -17.27 -39.88 9.56
N PHE A 170 -17.64 -40.01 8.28
CA PHE A 170 -19.02 -40.19 7.82
C PHE A 170 -19.62 -41.57 8.17
N GLU A 171 -18.84 -42.65 8.17
CA GLU A 171 -19.32 -44.00 8.55
C GLU A 171 -19.65 -44.12 10.04
N GLN A 172 -18.89 -43.41 10.90
CA GLN A 172 -19.17 -43.38 12.33
C GLN A 172 -20.50 -42.68 12.64
N ALA A 173 -20.88 -41.66 11.86
CA ALA A 173 -22.16 -40.96 12.03
C ALA A 173 -23.36 -41.85 11.69
N LEU A 174 -23.29 -42.62 10.60
CA LEU A 174 -24.40 -43.46 10.14
C LEU A 174 -24.74 -44.58 11.15
N LYS A 175 -23.72 -45.22 11.72
CA LYS A 175 -23.87 -46.25 12.79
C LYS A 175 -24.40 -45.71 14.13
N GLN A 176 -24.47 -44.39 14.30
CA GLN A 176 -25.01 -43.76 15.50
C GLN A 176 -26.52 -43.50 15.35
N GLN A 177 -26.95 -43.07 14.15
CA GLN A 177 -28.36 -42.82 13.83
C GLN A 177 -29.20 -44.10 13.73
N GLU A 178 -28.61 -45.23 13.33
CA GLU A 178 -29.30 -46.53 13.24
C GLU A 178 -29.52 -47.18 14.62
N ARG A 179 -28.96 -46.62 15.70
CA ARG A 179 -29.08 -47.14 17.08
C ARG A 179 -30.16 -46.45 17.93
N GLU A 180 -30.84 -45.44 17.39
CA GLU A 180 -31.93 -44.70 18.06
C GLU A 180 -33.33 -45.13 17.59
N LEU A 181 -33.45 -46.29 16.91
CA LEU A 181 -34.70 -46.82 16.36
C LEU A 181 -35.00 -48.28 16.78
N GLN A 182 -34.51 -48.68 17.97
CA GLN A 182 -34.92 -49.91 18.69
C GLN A 182 -35.34 -49.57 20.13
#